data_AF-A0A0D1CSG5-F1
#
_entry.id   AF-A0A0D1CSG5-F1
#
_cell.length_a   1.000
_cell.length_b   1.000
_cell.length_c   1.000
_cell.angle_alpha   90.00
_cell.angle_beta   90.00
_cell.angle_gamma   90.00
#
_symmetry.space_group_name_H-M   'P 1'
#
loop_
_entity.id
_entity.type
_entity.pdbx_description
1 polymer ?
#
loop_
_entity_poly.entity_id
_entity_poly.type
_entity_poly.pdbx_seq_one_letter_code
_entity_poly.pdbx_strand_id
1 'polypeptide(L)'
;MSAGLNVDIHNTSASADTDVSSVLAQPLATSAGAARSEAMSLLQVEKQLDADIARHMDVLIGNGVDMHTALIDAQGFPLANKDLMAIRSAKQRINVLRNDRKAVRERISKLLELAINGDAVEQTSARSKAEAGKSEERKAFAKVNSVAESSPAQTAGLIEGDQIIRFGSVTAATSNALAALAAPGAVVDGTSVEIQVTRNGEAVDLTLTPRAGWGGRGLLGCHLLPLYTLPTRR
;
A
#
# COMPACT_ATOMS: atom_id res chain seq x y z
N MET A 1 55.78 32.25 22.65
CA MET A 1 55.21 31.36 21.61
C MET A 1 53.78 31.07 21.99
N SER A 2 52.85 31.95 21.60
CA SER A 2 51.44 31.83 21.96
C SER A 2 50.72 31.07 20.85
N ALA A 3 50.52 29.77 21.06
CA ALA A 3 49.70 28.96 20.17
C ALA A 3 48.24 29.38 20.35
N GLY A 4 47.74 30.16 19.41
CA GLY A 4 46.32 30.47 19.32
C GLY A 4 45.55 29.18 19.03
N LEU A 5 44.80 28.71 20.02
CA LEU A 5 43.79 27.68 19.86
C LEU A 5 42.64 28.28 19.05
N ASN A 6 42.74 28.20 17.73
CA ASN A 6 41.59 28.41 16.83
C ASN A 6 40.68 27.19 16.96
N VAL A 7 39.80 27.20 17.97
CA VAL A 7 38.64 26.32 18.01
C VAL A 7 37.58 27.03 17.20
N ASP A 8 37.40 26.60 15.95
CA ASP A 8 36.29 27.04 15.11
C ASP A 8 34.96 26.57 15.74
N ILE A 9 34.31 27.44 16.50
CA ILE A 9 32.99 27.21 17.15
C ILE A 9 31.85 27.09 16.12
N HIS A 10 32.15 27.17 14.81
CA HIS A 10 31.17 27.16 13.73
C HIS A 10 31.24 25.95 12.79
N ASN A 11 32.01 24.91 13.10
CA ASN A 11 31.97 23.69 12.30
C ASN A 11 30.74 22.82 12.64
N THR A 12 29.55 23.36 12.40
CA THR A 12 28.35 22.55 12.17
C THR A 12 28.59 21.85 10.85
N SER A 13 28.84 20.55 10.90
CA SER A 13 29.03 19.69 9.73
C SER A 13 28.02 20.06 8.64
N ALA A 14 28.56 20.54 7.52
CA ALA A 14 27.86 21.11 6.38
C ALA A 14 27.08 20.08 5.55
N SER A 15 26.15 19.36 6.18
CA SER A 15 25.09 18.63 5.49
C SER A 15 23.77 19.17 6.01
N ALA A 16 23.22 20.15 5.30
CA ALA A 16 21.87 20.61 5.55
C ALA A 16 20.93 19.40 5.49
N ASP A 17 20.08 19.26 6.51
CA ASP A 17 19.11 18.18 6.56
C ASP A 17 18.10 18.33 5.42
N THR A 18 17.47 17.21 5.06
CA THR A 18 16.51 17.14 3.96
C THR A 18 15.34 18.11 4.19
N ASP A 19 15.10 19.02 3.25
CA ASP A 19 13.96 19.94 3.27
C ASP A 19 12.78 19.35 2.50
N VAL A 20 11.67 19.11 3.20
CA VAL A 20 10.44 18.56 2.64
C VAL A 20 9.31 19.58 2.51
N SER A 21 9.54 20.84 2.90
CA SER A 21 8.51 21.89 2.93
C SER A 21 7.87 22.11 1.56
N SER A 22 8.69 22.19 0.52
CA SER A 22 8.27 22.37 -0.87
C SER A 22 7.44 21.20 -1.38
N VAL A 23 7.84 19.97 -1.04
CA VAL A 23 7.19 18.74 -1.50
C VAL A 23 5.84 18.53 -0.81
N LEU A 24 5.77 18.81 0.49
CA LEU A 24 4.51 18.70 1.24
C LEU A 24 3.50 19.78 0.83
N ALA A 25 3.95 20.95 0.38
CA ALA A 25 3.09 22.06 -0.04
C ALA A 25 2.46 21.87 -1.44
N GLN A 26 3.01 20.98 -2.27
CA GLN A 26 2.46 20.71 -3.60
C GLN A 26 1.10 19.99 -3.53
N PRO A 27 0.15 20.25 -4.45
CA PRO A 27 -1.07 19.47 -4.54
C PRO A 27 -0.76 18.00 -4.84
N LEU A 28 -1.67 17.07 -4.48
CA LEU A 28 -1.50 15.66 -4.83
C LEU A 28 -1.61 15.45 -6.34
N ALA A 29 -0.89 14.45 -6.87
CA ALA A 29 -0.99 14.05 -8.26
C ALA A 29 -2.43 13.67 -8.66
N THR A 30 -2.82 14.07 -9.86
CA THR A 30 -4.18 13.85 -10.42
C THR A 30 -4.28 12.55 -11.25
N SER A 31 -3.16 11.91 -11.58
CA SER A 31 -3.14 10.67 -12.38
C SER A 31 -2.39 9.53 -11.67
N ALA A 32 -2.82 8.29 -11.91
CA ALA A 32 -2.22 7.11 -11.28
C ALA A 32 -0.73 6.96 -11.60
N GLY A 33 -0.33 7.23 -12.86
CA GLY A 33 1.06 7.19 -13.28
C GLY A 33 1.94 8.19 -12.53
N ALA A 34 1.48 9.45 -12.43
CA ALA A 34 2.19 10.50 -11.71
C ALA A 34 2.25 10.19 -10.20
N ALA A 35 1.17 9.67 -9.63
CA ALA A 35 1.10 9.29 -8.22
C ALA A 35 2.12 8.20 -7.86
N ARG A 36 2.32 7.18 -8.72
CA ARG A 36 3.36 6.16 -8.53
C ARG A 36 4.77 6.75 -8.59
N SER A 37 5.05 7.61 -9.57
CA SER A 37 6.37 8.24 -9.68
C SER A 37 6.69 9.16 -8.50
N GLU A 38 5.70 9.90 -8.02
CA GLU A 38 5.84 10.77 -6.85
C GLU A 38 5.98 9.95 -5.56
N ALA A 39 5.21 8.86 -5.40
CA ALA A 39 5.37 7.96 -4.26
C ALA A 39 6.79 7.34 -4.20
N MET A 40 7.35 6.94 -5.36
CA MET A 40 8.72 6.43 -5.42
C MET A 40 9.78 7.47 -5.05
N SER A 41 9.62 8.73 -5.48
CA SER A 41 10.55 9.79 -5.09
C SER A 41 10.45 10.11 -3.60
N LEU A 42 9.23 10.12 -3.04
CA LEU A 42 8.99 10.34 -1.62
C LEU A 42 9.55 9.22 -0.73
N LEU A 43 9.55 7.97 -1.18
CA LEU A 43 10.21 6.86 -0.46
C LEU A 43 11.73 7.08 -0.36
N GLN A 44 12.35 7.64 -1.40
CA GLN A 44 13.76 7.99 -1.36
C GLN A 44 14.03 9.14 -0.39
N VAL A 45 13.14 10.14 -0.35
CA VAL A 45 13.19 11.24 0.63
C VAL A 45 12.99 10.72 2.06
N GLU A 46 12.07 9.78 2.28
CA GLU A 46 11.86 9.13 3.59
C GLU A 46 13.14 8.46 4.09
N LYS A 47 13.85 7.75 3.19
CA LYS A 47 15.14 7.14 3.51
C LYS A 47 16.21 8.16 3.88
N GLN A 48 16.22 9.33 3.23
CA GLN A 48 17.13 10.42 3.58
C GLN A 48 16.80 11.03 4.94
N LEU A 49 15.51 11.24 5.25
CA LEU A 49 15.06 11.68 6.57
C LEU A 49 15.47 10.71 7.68
N ASP A 50 15.39 9.39 7.42
CA ASP A 50 15.84 8.37 8.37
C ASP A 50 17.35 8.44 8.63
N ALA A 51 18.14 8.70 7.58
CA ALA A 51 19.58 8.91 7.72
C ALA A 51 19.91 10.19 8.50
N ASP A 52 19.18 11.29 8.27
CA ASP A 52 19.34 12.54 9.01
C ASP A 52 18.94 12.37 10.49
N ILE A 53 17.84 11.67 10.78
CA ILE A 53 17.45 11.32 12.16
C ILE A 53 18.56 10.52 12.83
N ALA A 54 19.10 9.48 12.16
CA ALA A 54 20.19 8.68 12.72
C ALA A 54 21.43 9.53 13.03
N ARG A 55 21.81 10.45 12.13
CA ARG A 55 22.94 11.38 12.34
C ARG A 55 22.76 12.21 13.61
N HIS A 56 21.57 12.78 13.83
CA HIS A 56 21.30 13.56 15.05
C HIS A 56 21.18 12.68 16.31
N MET A 57 20.72 11.43 16.17
CA MET A 57 20.71 10.47 17.27
C MET A 57 22.14 10.11 17.70
N ASP A 58 23.09 9.99 16.76
CA ASP A 58 24.50 9.74 17.07
C ASP A 58 25.12 10.90 17.87
N VAL A 59 24.71 12.15 17.61
CA VAL A 59 25.11 13.31 18.43
C VAL A 59 24.65 13.17 19.88
N LEU A 60 23.43 12.66 20.10
CA LEU A 60 22.93 12.41 21.46
C LEU A 60 23.70 11.27 22.14
N ILE A 61 23.93 10.16 21.42
CA ILE A 61 24.68 9.00 21.91
C ILE A 61 26.12 9.40 22.27
N GLY A 62 26.78 10.19 21.42
CA GLY A 62 28.13 10.71 21.68
C GLY A 62 28.22 11.61 22.92
N ASN A 63 27.11 12.24 23.32
CA ASN A 63 26.99 13.01 24.56
C ASN A 63 26.49 12.17 25.76
N GLY A 64 26.26 10.87 25.57
CA GLY A 64 25.74 9.95 26.59
C GLY A 64 24.35 10.38 27.09
N VAL A 65 23.48 10.79 26.16
CA VAL A 65 22.12 11.29 26.42
C VAL A 65 21.16 10.65 25.43
N ASP A 66 19.91 10.41 25.85
CA ASP A 66 18.81 10.03 24.95
C ASP A 66 17.81 11.20 24.75
N MET A 67 16.76 10.97 23.96
CA MET A 67 15.72 11.97 23.71
C MET A 67 14.99 12.43 24.99
N HIS A 68 14.94 11.62 26.04
CA HIS A 68 14.15 11.85 27.25
C HIS A 68 14.96 12.33 28.45
N THR A 69 16.29 12.26 28.39
CA THR A 69 17.17 12.60 29.50
C THR A 69 17.01 14.07 29.86
N ALA A 70 16.82 14.34 31.16
CA ALA A 70 16.76 15.70 31.69
C ALA A 70 18.11 16.41 31.49
N LEU A 71 18.05 17.69 31.13
CA LEU A 71 19.25 18.53 30.91
C LEU A 71 19.64 19.32 32.17
N ILE A 72 18.98 19.03 33.29
CA ILE A 72 19.15 19.66 34.58
C ILE A 72 19.47 18.60 35.64
N ASP A 73 20.20 18.99 36.67
CA ASP A 73 20.47 18.16 37.84
C ASP A 73 19.28 18.15 38.83
N ALA A 74 19.43 17.45 39.95
CA ALA A 74 18.40 17.34 40.99
C ALA A 74 18.15 18.69 41.73
N GLN A 75 19.08 19.62 41.61
CA GLN A 75 19.05 20.94 42.21
C GLN A 75 18.48 22.00 41.25
N GLY A 76 18.18 21.62 40.00
CA GLY A 76 17.60 22.47 38.97
C GLY A 76 18.61 23.26 38.13
N PHE A 77 19.91 22.96 38.24
CA PHE A 77 20.96 23.63 37.48
C PHE A 77 21.30 22.86 36.18
N PRO A 78 21.72 23.57 35.11
CA PRO A 78 22.14 22.93 33.87
C PRO A 78 23.36 22.00 34.09
N LEU A 79 23.36 20.83 33.44
CA LEU A 79 24.47 19.87 33.52
C LEU A 79 25.75 20.44 32.91
N ALA A 80 26.69 20.87 33.76
CA ALA A 80 27.93 21.54 33.34
C ALA A 80 28.89 20.64 32.55
N ASN A 81 28.76 19.32 32.66
CA ASN A 81 29.63 18.34 32.01
C ASN A 81 29.18 17.93 30.60
N LYS A 82 28.08 18.50 30.07
CA LYS A 82 27.49 18.11 28.77
C LYS A 82 27.33 19.33 27.88
N ASP A 83 27.47 19.14 26.57
CA ASP A 83 27.15 20.19 25.59
C ASP A 83 25.64 20.32 25.41
N LEU A 84 25.03 21.15 26.25
CA LEU A 84 23.59 21.37 26.25
C LEU A 84 23.07 22.00 24.95
N MET A 85 23.90 22.77 24.25
CA MET A 85 23.51 23.43 23.01
C MET A 85 23.42 22.43 21.86
N ALA A 86 24.43 21.55 21.73
CA ALA A 86 24.40 20.45 20.76
C ALA A 86 23.24 19.50 21.05
N ILE A 87 23.04 19.12 22.32
CA ILE A 87 21.94 18.22 22.71
C ILE A 87 20.57 18.83 22.42
N ARG A 88 20.35 20.11 22.80
CA ARG A 88 19.06 20.78 22.57
C ARG A 88 18.77 20.90 21.08
N SER A 89 19.76 21.31 20.29
CA SER A 89 19.64 21.44 18.83
C SER A 89 19.34 20.10 18.17
N ALA A 90 20.06 19.04 18.55
CA ALA A 90 19.83 17.69 18.04
C ALA A 90 18.43 17.16 18.41
N LYS A 91 17.99 17.30 19.68
CA LYS A 91 16.64 16.90 20.11
C LYS A 91 15.55 17.65 19.34
N GLN A 92 15.69 18.97 19.19
CA GLN A 92 14.77 19.77 18.42
C GLN A 92 14.71 19.28 16.96
N ARG A 93 15.87 19.04 16.35
CA ARG A 93 15.94 18.63 14.95
C ARG A 93 15.35 17.24 14.72
N ILE A 94 15.63 16.28 15.62
CA ILE A 94 15.00 14.95 15.59
C ILE A 94 13.47 15.04 15.66
N ASN A 95 12.93 15.91 16.51
CA ASN A 95 11.48 16.09 16.61
C ASN A 95 10.89 16.65 15.31
N VAL A 96 11.53 17.66 14.72
CA VAL A 96 11.12 18.23 13.42
C VAL A 96 11.16 17.15 12.33
N LEU A 97 12.29 16.46 12.17
CA LEU A 97 12.46 15.41 11.16
C LEU A 97 11.49 14.23 11.34
N ARG A 98 11.14 13.86 12.58
CA ARG A 98 10.13 12.82 12.85
C ARG A 98 8.74 13.24 12.41
N ASN A 99 8.38 14.51 12.64
CA ASN A 99 7.10 15.06 12.18
C ASN A 99 7.06 15.14 10.65
N ASP A 100 8.14 15.60 10.04
CA ASP A 100 8.31 15.68 8.59
C ASP A 100 8.20 14.29 7.94
N ARG A 101 8.90 13.29 8.49
CA ARG A 101 8.80 11.89 8.03
C ARG A 101 7.39 11.34 8.14
N LYS A 102 6.69 11.65 9.23
CA LYS A 102 5.28 11.26 9.41
C LYS A 102 4.39 11.87 8.32
N ALA A 103 4.57 13.16 8.02
CA ALA A 103 3.82 13.85 6.97
C ALA A 103 4.11 13.27 5.57
N VAL A 104 5.38 12.98 5.28
CA VAL A 104 5.79 12.32 4.02
C VAL A 104 5.13 10.94 3.89
N ARG A 105 5.16 10.12 4.95
CA ARG A 105 4.54 8.79 4.94
C ARG A 105 3.02 8.85 4.72
N GLU A 106 2.35 9.83 5.32
CA GLU A 106 0.92 10.05 5.09
C GLU A 106 0.63 10.43 3.62
N ARG A 107 1.48 11.28 3.02
CA ARG A 107 1.38 11.62 1.60
C ARG A 107 1.60 10.41 0.70
N ILE A 108 2.60 9.57 0.99
CA ILE A 108 2.84 8.31 0.26
C ILE A 108 1.61 7.40 0.31
N SER A 109 0.98 7.25 1.48
CA SER A 109 -0.26 6.45 1.61
C SER A 109 -1.35 6.93 0.66
N LYS A 110 -1.62 8.25 0.66
CA LYS A 110 -2.65 8.86 -0.21
C LYS A 110 -2.32 8.67 -1.70
N LEU A 111 -1.06 8.83 -2.10
CA LEU A 111 -0.63 8.62 -3.49
C LEU A 111 -0.76 7.16 -3.91
N LEU A 112 -0.46 6.21 -3.02
CA LEU A 112 -0.60 4.78 -3.31
C LEU A 112 -2.08 4.39 -3.46
N GLU A 113 -2.96 4.91 -2.60
CA GLU A 113 -4.41 4.75 -2.74
C GLU A 113 -4.90 5.27 -4.10
N LEU A 114 -4.47 6.46 -4.53
CA LEU A 114 -4.80 7.02 -5.84
C LEU A 114 -4.24 6.18 -7.00
N ALA A 115 -3.03 5.66 -6.86
CA ALA A 115 -2.41 4.82 -7.88
C ALA A 115 -3.17 3.50 -8.09
N ILE A 116 -3.65 2.88 -7.00
CA ILE A 116 -4.43 1.64 -7.04
C ILE A 116 -5.82 1.92 -7.62
N ASN A 117 -6.47 2.99 -7.18
CA ASN A 117 -7.84 3.33 -7.60
C ASN A 117 -7.89 3.87 -9.04
N GLY A 118 -6.84 4.58 -9.50
CA GLY A 118 -6.77 5.13 -10.86
C GLY A 118 -6.39 4.10 -11.92
N ASP A 119 -5.73 2.99 -11.55
CA ASP A 119 -5.52 1.85 -12.48
C ASP A 119 -6.85 1.16 -12.84
N ALA A 120 -7.87 1.22 -11.97
CA ALA A 120 -9.19 0.67 -12.25
C ALA A 120 -9.96 1.47 -13.33
N VAL A 121 -9.59 2.74 -13.58
CA VAL A 121 -10.28 3.62 -14.56
C VAL A 121 -9.45 3.82 -15.84
N GLU A 122 -8.11 3.75 -15.78
CA GLU A 122 -7.23 3.94 -16.95
C GLU A 122 -6.94 2.63 -17.73
N GLN A 123 -7.20 1.44 -17.18
CA GLN A 123 -6.95 0.18 -17.89
C GLN A 123 -8.00 -0.17 -18.96
N THR A 124 -9.00 0.68 -19.22
CA THR A 124 -9.98 0.45 -20.30
C THR A 124 -9.53 0.98 -21.68
N SER A 125 -8.48 1.79 -21.80
CA SER A 125 -8.15 2.44 -23.09
C SER A 125 -6.76 2.20 -23.69
N ALA A 126 -5.91 1.34 -23.10
CA ALA A 126 -4.62 0.98 -23.68
C ALA A 126 -4.48 -0.53 -23.93
N ARG A 127 -5.53 -1.16 -24.47
CA ARG A 127 -5.50 -2.56 -24.93
C ARG A 127 -4.96 -2.63 -26.36
N SER A 128 -3.65 -2.56 -26.54
CA SER A 128 -2.97 -3.09 -27.74
C SER A 128 -1.44 -3.06 -27.65
N LYS A 129 -0.86 -3.92 -26.80
CA LYS A 129 0.38 -4.70 -27.06
C LYS A 129 1.00 -5.16 -25.73
N ALA A 130 0.76 -6.42 -25.38
CA ALA A 130 1.72 -7.29 -24.69
C ALA A 130 1.10 -8.67 -24.51
N GLU A 131 0.86 -9.36 -25.64
CA GLU A 131 0.83 -10.83 -25.62
C GLU A 131 2.27 -11.32 -25.48
N ALA A 132 2.63 -11.76 -24.27
CA ALA A 132 3.61 -12.81 -23.97
C ALA A 132 3.92 -12.77 -22.46
N GLY A 133 3.17 -13.49 -21.63
CA GLY A 133 3.55 -13.62 -20.21
C GLY A 133 2.51 -14.10 -19.20
N LYS A 134 1.27 -14.45 -19.58
CA LYS A 134 0.23 -14.91 -18.62
C LYS A 134 -0.45 -16.22 -19.02
N SER A 135 0.33 -17.25 -19.36
CA SER A 135 -0.22 -18.59 -19.60
C SER A 135 -0.53 -19.36 -18.31
N GLU A 136 0.01 -18.97 -17.15
CA GLU A 136 -0.21 -19.71 -15.89
C GLU A 136 -1.35 -19.17 -15.01
N GLU A 137 -1.83 -17.93 -15.21
CA GLU A 137 -2.85 -17.32 -14.33
C GLU A 137 -4.32 -17.57 -14.75
N ARG A 138 -4.58 -18.16 -15.92
CA ARG A 138 -5.95 -18.35 -16.42
C ARG A 138 -6.56 -19.72 -16.07
N LYS A 139 -6.12 -20.34 -14.97
CA LYS A 139 -6.67 -21.62 -14.56
C LYS A 139 -8.04 -21.41 -13.91
N ALA A 140 -9.10 -21.95 -14.52
CA ALA A 140 -10.42 -21.94 -13.92
C ALA A 140 -10.51 -22.97 -12.77
N PHE A 141 -11.18 -22.59 -11.67
CA PHE A 141 -11.36 -23.46 -10.49
C PHE A 141 -12.80 -23.92 -10.29
N ALA A 142 -13.77 -23.24 -10.90
CA ALA A 142 -15.18 -23.58 -10.79
C ALA A 142 -15.92 -23.37 -12.12
N LYS A 143 -17.05 -24.04 -12.31
CA LYS A 143 -17.97 -23.87 -13.43
C LYS A 143 -19.35 -23.49 -12.93
N VAL A 144 -19.99 -22.54 -13.60
CA VAL A 144 -21.37 -22.15 -13.35
C VAL A 144 -22.30 -23.21 -13.94
N ASN A 145 -23.07 -23.86 -13.07
CA ASN A 145 -24.03 -24.89 -13.47
C ASN A 145 -25.43 -24.33 -13.71
N SER A 146 -25.82 -23.30 -12.95
CA SER A 146 -27.10 -22.62 -13.16
C SER A 146 -27.06 -21.23 -12.55
N VAL A 147 -27.88 -20.35 -13.11
CA VAL A 147 -28.07 -18.98 -12.64
C VAL A 147 -29.57 -18.74 -12.52
N ALA A 148 -30.02 -18.29 -11.35
CA ALA A 148 -31.43 -18.04 -11.11
C ALA A 148 -31.89 -16.72 -11.75
N GLU A 149 -33.14 -16.68 -12.18
CA GLU A 149 -33.75 -15.47 -12.76
C GLU A 149 -33.86 -14.35 -11.71
N SER A 150 -33.68 -13.10 -12.16
CA SER A 150 -33.65 -11.89 -11.33
C SER A 150 -32.59 -11.89 -10.21
N SER A 151 -31.65 -12.83 -10.25
CA SER A 151 -30.58 -12.93 -9.26
C SER A 151 -29.48 -11.89 -9.47
N PRO A 152 -28.68 -11.60 -8.43
CA PRO A 152 -27.45 -10.81 -8.56
C PRO A 152 -26.48 -11.38 -9.61
N ALA A 153 -26.33 -12.70 -9.68
CA ALA A 153 -25.50 -13.35 -10.69
C ALA A 153 -26.02 -13.13 -12.12
N GLN A 154 -27.33 -13.20 -12.35
CA GLN A 154 -27.89 -12.91 -13.68
C GLN A 154 -27.74 -11.44 -14.04
N THR A 155 -27.98 -10.54 -13.08
CA THR A 155 -27.85 -9.08 -13.28
C THR A 155 -26.40 -8.71 -13.60
N ALA A 156 -25.43 -9.42 -13.01
CA ALA A 156 -24.01 -9.30 -13.31
C ALA A 156 -23.62 -9.86 -14.69
N GLY A 157 -24.54 -10.52 -15.40
CA GLY A 157 -24.30 -11.11 -16.71
C GLY A 157 -23.63 -12.48 -16.68
N LEU A 158 -23.67 -13.18 -15.53
CA LEU A 158 -23.18 -14.56 -15.42
C LEU A 158 -24.15 -15.51 -16.12
N ILE A 159 -23.62 -16.46 -16.89
CA ILE A 159 -24.42 -17.42 -17.66
C ILE A 159 -24.01 -18.85 -17.29
N GLU A 160 -24.94 -19.79 -17.42
CA GLU A 160 -24.64 -21.22 -17.34
C GLU A 160 -23.50 -21.60 -18.31
N GLY A 161 -22.56 -22.40 -17.82
CA GLY A 161 -21.40 -22.84 -18.60
C GLY A 161 -20.13 -22.02 -18.39
N ASP A 162 -20.24 -20.80 -17.83
CA ASP A 162 -19.09 -19.95 -17.53
C ASP A 162 -18.09 -20.66 -16.60
N GLN A 163 -16.80 -20.55 -16.88
CA GLN A 163 -15.73 -21.09 -16.04
C GLN A 163 -15.06 -19.99 -15.23
N ILE A 164 -15.13 -20.03 -13.92
CA ILE A 164 -14.59 -18.99 -13.04
C ILE A 164 -13.08 -19.15 -12.90
N ILE A 165 -12.36 -18.11 -13.34
CA ILE A 165 -10.91 -17.95 -13.17
C ILE A 165 -10.61 -17.23 -11.86
N ARG A 166 -11.35 -16.15 -11.58
CA ARG A 166 -11.19 -15.29 -10.41
C ARG A 166 -12.54 -14.84 -9.88
N PHE A 167 -12.67 -14.78 -8.57
CA PHE A 167 -13.84 -14.23 -7.89
C PHE A 167 -13.36 -13.43 -6.68
N GLY A 168 -13.36 -12.11 -6.80
CA GLY A 168 -12.72 -11.21 -5.83
C GLY A 168 -11.25 -11.55 -5.66
N SER A 169 -10.85 -11.85 -4.43
CA SER A 169 -9.49 -12.28 -4.07
C SER A 169 -9.23 -13.78 -4.27
N VAL A 170 -10.25 -14.56 -4.65
CA VAL A 170 -10.15 -16.03 -4.78
C VAL A 170 -9.77 -16.40 -6.21
N THR A 171 -8.72 -17.21 -6.36
CA THR A 171 -8.24 -17.75 -7.63
C THR A 171 -7.98 -19.25 -7.52
N ALA A 172 -7.63 -19.91 -8.63
CA ALA A 172 -7.22 -21.33 -8.60
C ALA A 172 -5.97 -21.62 -7.74
N ALA A 173 -5.17 -20.59 -7.40
CA ALA A 173 -4.04 -20.72 -6.48
C ALA A 173 -4.48 -20.79 -5.00
N THR A 174 -5.70 -20.34 -4.68
CA THR A 174 -6.25 -20.42 -3.32
C THR A 174 -6.59 -21.88 -3.00
N SER A 175 -6.05 -22.41 -1.89
CA SER A 175 -6.41 -23.73 -1.40
C SER A 175 -7.91 -23.78 -1.08
N ASN A 176 -8.60 -24.79 -1.60
CA ASN A 176 -10.06 -24.92 -1.50
C ASN A 176 -10.82 -23.64 -1.95
N ALA A 177 -10.46 -23.09 -3.11
CA ALA A 177 -11.02 -21.86 -3.67
C ALA A 177 -12.56 -21.73 -3.55
N LEU A 178 -13.33 -22.78 -3.85
CA LEU A 178 -14.79 -22.75 -3.69
C LEU A 178 -15.26 -22.60 -2.23
N ALA A 179 -14.57 -23.25 -1.29
CA ALA A 179 -14.89 -23.09 0.13
C ALA A 179 -14.52 -21.68 0.63
N ALA A 180 -13.46 -21.08 0.07
CA ALA A 180 -13.07 -19.71 0.39
C ALA A 180 -14.15 -18.68 0.00
N LEU A 181 -14.95 -18.95 -1.03
CA LEU A 181 -16.11 -18.10 -1.39
C LEU A 181 -17.24 -18.14 -0.38
N ALA A 182 -17.35 -19.23 0.39
CA ALA A 182 -18.34 -19.37 1.45
C ALA A 182 -17.84 -18.83 2.81
N ALA A 183 -16.58 -18.37 2.89
CA ALA A 183 -16.03 -17.82 4.12
C ALA A 183 -16.73 -16.51 4.51
N PRO A 184 -16.92 -16.24 5.82
CA PRO A 184 -17.47 -14.96 6.29
C PRO A 184 -16.67 -13.78 5.75
N GLY A 185 -17.34 -12.83 5.08
CA GLY A 185 -16.70 -11.65 4.50
C GLY A 185 -16.18 -11.81 3.07
N ALA A 186 -16.18 -13.02 2.49
CA ALA A 186 -15.82 -13.21 1.08
C ALA A 186 -16.90 -12.67 0.13
N VAL A 187 -18.15 -12.73 0.55
CA VAL A 187 -19.32 -12.20 -0.17
C VAL A 187 -20.12 -11.37 0.83
N VAL A 188 -20.12 -10.05 0.63
CA VAL A 188 -20.80 -9.09 1.50
C VAL A 188 -21.94 -8.45 0.73
N ASP A 189 -23.12 -8.39 1.36
CA ASP A 189 -24.30 -7.74 0.80
C ASP A 189 -23.99 -6.27 0.43
N GLY A 190 -24.39 -5.85 -0.76
CA GLY A 190 -24.18 -4.50 -1.28
C GLY A 190 -22.75 -4.17 -1.71
N THR A 191 -21.76 -5.05 -1.52
CA THR A 191 -20.37 -4.80 -1.90
C THR A 191 -20.05 -5.44 -3.25
N SER A 192 -19.76 -4.64 -4.27
CA SER A 192 -19.42 -5.15 -5.60
C SER A 192 -18.15 -6.01 -5.59
N VAL A 193 -18.23 -7.17 -6.23
CA VAL A 193 -17.14 -8.15 -6.37
C VAL A 193 -16.80 -8.31 -7.85
N GLU A 194 -15.52 -8.16 -8.18
CA GLU A 194 -15.02 -8.45 -9.53
C GLU A 194 -14.92 -9.95 -9.78
N ILE A 195 -15.44 -10.41 -10.90
CA ILE A 195 -15.41 -11.81 -11.32
C ILE A 195 -14.79 -11.89 -12.71
N GLN A 196 -13.87 -12.81 -12.91
CA GLN A 196 -13.33 -13.13 -14.23
C GLN A 196 -13.74 -14.56 -14.60
N VAL A 197 -14.43 -14.69 -15.73
CA VAL A 197 -14.88 -15.99 -16.26
C VAL A 197 -14.33 -16.24 -17.66
N THR A 198 -14.22 -17.50 -18.04
CA THR A 198 -14.04 -17.92 -19.42
C THR A 198 -15.39 -18.33 -20.00
N ARG A 199 -15.81 -17.67 -21.08
CA ARG A 199 -17.01 -17.99 -21.86
C ARG A 199 -16.58 -18.33 -23.28
N ASN A 200 -16.88 -19.54 -23.75
CA ASN A 200 -16.48 -20.01 -25.09
C ASN A 200 -14.97 -19.89 -25.39
N GLY A 201 -14.12 -19.95 -24.37
CA GLY A 201 -12.67 -19.78 -24.49
C GLY A 201 -12.16 -18.34 -24.36
N GLU A 202 -13.06 -17.36 -24.28
CA GLU A 202 -12.71 -15.94 -24.11
C GLU A 202 -12.87 -15.50 -22.65
N ALA A 203 -11.94 -14.68 -22.16
CA ALA A 203 -12.03 -14.11 -20.81
C ALA A 203 -12.98 -12.92 -20.79
N VAL A 204 -13.98 -12.98 -19.91
CA VAL A 204 -15.00 -11.96 -19.69
C VAL A 204 -14.90 -11.49 -18.23
N ASP A 205 -14.74 -10.18 -18.05
CA ASP A 205 -14.72 -9.55 -16.74
C ASP A 205 -16.13 -9.04 -16.41
N LEU A 206 -16.65 -9.44 -15.24
CA LEU A 206 -17.99 -9.14 -14.75
C LEU A 206 -17.89 -8.50 -13.37
N THR A 207 -18.86 -7.67 -13.02
CA THR A 207 -19.00 -7.11 -11.67
C THR A 207 -20.31 -7.61 -11.06
N LEU A 208 -20.22 -8.33 -9.94
CA LEU A 208 -21.36 -8.88 -9.24
C LEU A 208 -21.53 -8.17 -7.90
N THR A 209 -22.68 -7.53 -7.69
CA THR A 209 -23.04 -6.94 -6.40
C THR A 209 -23.99 -7.90 -5.66
N PRO A 210 -23.53 -8.63 -4.62
CA PRO A 210 -24.37 -9.54 -3.88
C PRO A 210 -25.52 -8.77 -3.23
N ARG A 211 -26.72 -9.36 -3.23
CA ARG A 211 -27.92 -8.74 -2.68
C ARG A 211 -28.72 -9.76 -1.89
N ALA A 212 -29.19 -9.43 -0.69
CA ALA A 212 -30.20 -10.25 0.00
C ALA A 212 -31.62 -9.99 -0.52
N GLY A 213 -32.55 -10.94 -0.35
CA GLY A 213 -33.97 -10.71 -0.61
C GLY A 213 -34.37 -10.57 -2.09
N TRP A 214 -33.55 -11.06 -3.03
CA TRP A 214 -33.85 -11.06 -4.47
C TRP A 214 -34.89 -12.12 -4.90
N GLY A 215 -35.50 -12.83 -3.95
CA GLY A 215 -36.49 -13.88 -4.23
C GLY A 215 -35.91 -15.30 -4.29
N GLY A 216 -34.65 -15.51 -3.90
CA GLY A 216 -34.02 -16.84 -3.84
C GLY A 216 -33.09 -17.03 -2.64
N ARG A 217 -32.37 -18.16 -2.62
CA ARG A 217 -31.48 -18.53 -1.51
C ARG A 217 -30.11 -17.86 -1.63
N GLY A 218 -29.63 -17.28 -0.53
CA GLY A 218 -28.29 -16.70 -0.43
C GLY A 218 -28.17 -15.33 -1.13
N LEU A 219 -26.94 -14.88 -1.36
CA LEU A 219 -26.63 -13.52 -1.83
C LEU A 219 -26.29 -13.41 -3.33
N LEU A 220 -26.03 -14.54 -4.00
CA LEU A 220 -25.52 -14.56 -5.38
C LEU A 220 -26.56 -15.09 -6.39
N GLY A 221 -27.23 -16.20 -6.05
CA GLY A 221 -28.20 -16.85 -6.93
C GLY A 221 -27.61 -17.64 -8.11
N CYS A 222 -26.37 -18.14 -7.97
CA CYS A 222 -25.78 -19.10 -8.90
C CYS A 222 -25.33 -20.38 -8.20
N HIS A 223 -25.25 -21.47 -8.95
CA HIS A 223 -24.69 -22.74 -8.49
C HIS A 223 -23.32 -22.99 -9.13
N LEU A 224 -22.28 -23.09 -8.30
CA LEU A 224 -20.90 -23.28 -8.74
C LEU A 224 -20.46 -24.71 -8.44
N LEU A 225 -19.90 -25.38 -9.45
CA LEU A 225 -19.34 -26.72 -9.35
C LEU A 225 -17.81 -26.67 -9.40
N PRO A 226 -17.09 -27.49 -8.62
CA PRO A 226 -15.63 -27.58 -8.70
C PRO A 226 -15.18 -28.11 -10.06
N LEU A 227 -14.11 -27.50 -10.60
CA LEU A 227 -13.39 -28.07 -11.73
C LEU A 227 -12.25 -28.95 -11.21
N TYR A 228 -12.43 -30.26 -11.32
CA TYR A 228 -11.34 -31.21 -11.08
C TYR A 228 -10.35 -31.13 -12.25
N THR A 229 -9.29 -30.34 -12.11
CA THR A 229 -8.18 -30.41 -13.06
C THR A 229 -7.36 -31.64 -12.74
N LEU A 230 -7.39 -32.65 -13.62
CA LEU A 230 -6.46 -33.77 -13.57
C LEU A 230 -5.02 -33.22 -13.61
N PRO A 231 -4.09 -33.75 -12.79
CA PRO A 231 -2.71 -33.32 -12.83
C PRO A 231 -2.12 -33.64 -14.20
N THR A 232 -1.69 -32.61 -14.92
CA THR A 232 -0.93 -32.74 -16.16
C THR A 232 0.35 -33.52 -15.84
N ARG A 233 0.45 -34.78 -16.28
CA ARG A 233 1.71 -35.53 -16.24
C ARG A 233 2.74 -34.76 -17.07
N ARG A 234 3.81 -34.31 -16.42
CA ARG A 234 5.04 -33.85 -17.11
C ARG A 234 5.73 -35.04 -17.77
#